data_AF-A0A7R9RSL8-F1
#
_entry.id   AF-A0A7R9RSL8-F1
#
_cell.length_a   1.000
_cell.length_b   1.000
_cell.length_c   1.000
_cell.angle_alpha   90.00
_cell.angle_beta   90.00
_cell.angle_gamma   90.00
#
_symmetry.space_group_name_H-M   'P 1'
#
loop_
_entity.id
_entity.type
_entity.pdbx_description
1 polymer ?
#
loop_
_entity_poly.entity_id
_entity_poly.type
_entity_poly.pdbx_seq_one_letter_code
_entity_poly.pdbx_strand_id
1 'polypeptide(L)'
;SVHVRVNMRTYGHRSSLVSVYLCSVIYFTASLNQELSRRDYGKRLMRLDQADSSPRNPKWFSVFKIIRFGNSECSGPTGEFGTCYSSKECKQMRGTPVGSCALGFGVCCSAVFGCGGESSANNSYFTGPSTLGTGGGSCRMRLRGDGNICQYRLNLEQFSLAPPNTPGPGQCWNDQFVVSGATTSVPTICGKNDGQHLIFNTNGNGNDVILSVSGTSSFAQRQWRIRIIKYSCNCPYLAPHGCLQYLTATTGQIKSFNFLPNSEGNKIA
;
A
#
# COMPACT_ATOMS: atom_id res chain seq x y z
N SER A 1 3.41 27.30 -13.12
CA SER A 1 4.09 26.01 -13.40
C SER A 1 5.59 26.12 -13.20
N VAL A 2 6.14 25.65 -12.06
CA VAL A 2 7.56 25.29 -12.04
C VAL A 2 7.62 23.84 -12.49
N HIS A 3 7.75 23.65 -13.80
CA HIS A 3 8.06 22.34 -14.38
C HIS A 3 9.54 22.09 -14.22
N VAL A 4 9.94 21.43 -13.14
CA VAL A 4 11.29 20.86 -13.10
C VAL A 4 11.24 19.55 -13.87
N ARG A 5 11.49 19.61 -15.19
CA ARG A 5 11.98 18.44 -15.92
C ARG A 5 13.44 18.26 -15.51
N VAL A 6 13.68 17.38 -14.53
CA VAL A 6 15.05 16.96 -14.25
C VAL A 6 15.47 16.02 -15.37
N ASN A 7 16.30 16.51 -16.29
CA ASN A 7 17.02 15.67 -17.22
C ASN A 7 18.33 15.30 -16.55
N MET A 8 18.39 14.15 -15.88
CA MET A 8 19.66 13.66 -15.34
C MET A 8 20.59 13.39 -16.53
N ARG A 9 21.61 14.25 -16.71
CA ARG A 9 22.72 13.97 -17.62
C ARG A 9 23.36 12.67 -17.16
N THR A 10 23.23 11.66 -18.00
CA THR A 10 23.96 10.41 -17.90
C THR A 10 25.44 10.72 -17.94
N TYR A 11 26.12 10.53 -16.80
CA TYR A 11 27.57 10.38 -16.79
C TYR A 11 27.88 9.12 -17.58
N GLY A 12 28.68 9.27 -18.64
CA GLY A 12 28.91 8.23 -19.62
C GLY A 12 29.52 6.98 -19.01
N HIS A 13 28.88 5.83 -19.23
CA HIS A 13 29.57 4.56 -19.25
C HIS A 13 29.05 3.74 -20.43
N ARG A 14 29.93 3.50 -21.39
CA ARG A 14 29.77 2.56 -22.50
C ARG A 14 29.53 1.15 -21.94
N SER A 15 28.27 0.76 -21.77
CA SER A 15 27.86 -0.62 -21.42
C SER A 15 26.49 -0.97 -22.00
N SER A 16 26.26 -0.64 -23.28
CA SER A 16 25.00 -0.90 -23.97
C SER A 16 25.02 -2.26 -24.68
N LEU A 17 23.87 -2.94 -24.66
CA LEU A 17 23.54 -4.27 -25.20
C LEU A 17 23.80 -5.46 -24.26
N VAL A 18 25.02 -5.69 -23.75
CA VAL A 18 25.30 -6.88 -22.91
C VAL A 18 24.52 -6.84 -21.59
N SER A 19 24.41 -5.66 -20.96
CA SER A 19 23.71 -5.51 -19.69
C SER A 19 22.18 -5.63 -19.81
N VAL A 20 21.61 -5.22 -20.95
CA VAL A 20 20.18 -5.37 -21.24
C VAL A 20 19.86 -6.83 -21.53
N TYR A 21 20.70 -7.52 -22.30
CA TYR A 21 20.58 -8.96 -22.57
C TYR A 21 20.65 -9.77 -21.27
N LEU A 22 21.65 -9.51 -20.42
CA LEU A 22 21.78 -10.18 -19.12
C LEU A 22 20.56 -9.95 -18.23
N CYS A 23 20.01 -8.73 -18.20
CA CYS A 23 18.82 -8.43 -17.41
C CYS A 23 17.57 -9.15 -17.96
N SER A 24 17.38 -9.19 -19.28
CA SER A 24 16.27 -9.94 -19.89
C SER A 24 16.41 -11.44 -19.68
N VAL A 25 17.62 -12.00 -19.72
CA VAL A 25 17.89 -13.42 -19.42
C VAL A 25 17.64 -13.71 -17.95
N ILE A 26 18.03 -12.83 -17.02
CA ILE A 26 17.74 -12.97 -15.59
C ILE A 26 16.23 -12.92 -15.32
N TYR A 27 15.50 -11.98 -15.95
CA TYR A 27 14.04 -11.92 -15.82
C TYR A 27 13.35 -13.16 -16.41
N PHE A 28 13.79 -13.63 -17.59
CA PHE A 28 13.25 -14.84 -18.20
C PHE A 28 13.56 -16.08 -17.36
N THR A 29 14.79 -16.24 -16.87
CA THR A 29 15.17 -17.38 -16.01
C THR A 29 14.48 -17.32 -14.64
N ALA A 30 14.26 -16.13 -14.06
CA ALA A 30 13.48 -15.98 -12.84
C ALA A 30 12.00 -16.34 -13.04
N SER A 31 11.40 -15.91 -14.16
CA SER A 31 10.02 -16.27 -14.53
C SER A 31 9.89 -17.77 -14.84
N LEU A 32 10.86 -18.36 -15.55
CA LEU A 32 10.89 -19.79 -15.82
C LEU A 32 11.11 -20.61 -14.54
N ASN A 33 11.96 -20.15 -13.63
CA ASN A 33 12.19 -20.81 -12.33
C ASN A 33 10.93 -20.73 -11.44
N GLN A 34 10.16 -19.65 -11.50
CA GLN A 34 8.85 -19.58 -10.83
C GLN A 34 7.83 -20.55 -11.44
N GLU A 35 7.79 -20.68 -12.77
CA GLU A 35 6.93 -21.64 -13.49
C GLU A 35 7.33 -23.10 -13.23
N LEU A 36 8.63 -23.41 -13.25
CA LEU A 36 9.18 -24.74 -12.96
C LEU A 36 8.99 -25.13 -11.49
N SER A 37 9.22 -24.19 -10.56
CA SER A 37 8.91 -24.41 -9.14
C SER A 37 7.42 -24.63 -8.91
N ARG A 38 6.52 -23.93 -9.65
CA ARG A 38 5.06 -24.19 -9.64
C ARG A 38 4.73 -25.59 -10.14
N ARG A 39 5.35 -26.03 -11.25
CA ARG A 39 5.13 -27.36 -11.83
C ARG A 39 5.64 -28.48 -10.94
N ASP A 40 6.83 -28.35 -10.34
CA ASP A 40 7.40 -29.35 -9.44
C ASP A 40 6.65 -29.44 -8.11
N TYR A 41 6.18 -28.31 -7.58
CA TYR A 41 5.29 -28.30 -6.41
C TYR A 41 3.95 -28.96 -6.73
N GLY A 42 3.36 -28.69 -7.91
CA GLY A 42 2.15 -29.33 -8.39
C GLY A 42 2.28 -30.86 -8.57
N LYS A 43 3.40 -31.33 -9.14
CA LYS A 43 3.70 -32.77 -9.27
C LYS A 43 3.94 -33.45 -7.93
N ARG A 44 4.55 -32.76 -6.96
CA ARG A 44 4.77 -33.29 -5.60
C ARG A 44 3.48 -33.39 -4.78
N LEU A 45 2.53 -32.47 -4.99
CA LEU A 45 1.18 -32.53 -4.41
C LEU A 45 0.34 -33.69 -4.97
N MET A 46 0.42 -33.97 -6.28
CA MET A 46 -0.28 -35.11 -6.89
C MET A 46 0.26 -36.48 -6.41
N ARG A 47 1.57 -36.60 -6.14
CA ARG A 47 2.14 -37.84 -5.59
C ARG A 47 1.71 -38.16 -4.16
N LEU A 48 1.28 -37.17 -3.38
CA LEU A 48 0.77 -37.38 -2.03
C LEU A 48 -0.68 -37.92 -2.02
N ASP A 49 -1.34 -37.99 -3.18
CA ASP A 49 -2.73 -38.46 -3.33
C ASP A 49 -2.82 -39.93 -3.80
N GLN A 50 -1.72 -40.50 -4.31
CA GLN A 50 -1.68 -41.86 -4.88
C GLN A 50 -1.13 -42.94 -3.93
N ALA A 51 -0.75 -42.58 -2.71
CA ALA A 51 -0.20 -43.52 -1.72
C ALA A 51 -1.19 -43.80 -0.59
N ASP A 52 -2.44 -44.18 -0.91
CA ASP A 52 -3.25 -44.98 0.01
C ASP A 52 -4.34 -45.75 -0.76
N SER A 53 -3.97 -46.91 -1.29
CA SER A 53 -4.92 -47.92 -1.74
C SER A 53 -4.71 -49.19 -0.93
N SER A 54 -5.35 -49.29 0.24
CA SER A 54 -5.57 -50.56 0.92
C SER A 54 -6.95 -50.58 1.62
N PRO A 55 -7.70 -51.69 1.55
CA PRO A 55 -9.13 -51.67 1.87
C PRO A 55 -9.42 -52.01 3.35
N ARG A 56 -10.48 -51.37 3.87
CA ARG A 56 -11.30 -51.70 5.07
C ARG A 56 -10.85 -51.17 6.44
N ASN A 57 -11.46 -50.06 6.88
CA ASN A 57 -12.40 -50.02 8.03
C ASN A 57 -12.96 -48.58 8.25
N PRO A 58 -14.26 -48.40 8.55
CA PRO A 58 -14.84 -47.08 8.74
C PRO A 58 -14.66 -46.65 10.19
N LYS A 59 -13.64 -45.83 10.46
CA LYS A 59 -13.61 -45.02 11.68
C LYS A 59 -13.36 -43.55 11.33
N TRP A 60 -14.49 -42.86 11.32
CA TRP A 60 -14.77 -41.44 11.27
C TRP A 60 -13.82 -40.55 12.09
N PHE A 61 -12.65 -40.20 11.58
CA PHE A 61 -12.05 -38.92 11.95
C PHE A 61 -11.54 -38.26 10.68
N SER A 62 -12.41 -37.41 10.12
CA SER A 62 -12.05 -36.50 9.04
C SER A 62 -10.95 -35.58 9.55
N VAL A 63 -9.71 -35.93 9.22
CA VAL A 63 -8.54 -35.07 9.38
C VAL A 63 -8.75 -33.86 8.47
N PHE A 64 -9.27 -32.77 9.03
CA PHE A 64 -9.32 -31.48 8.36
C PHE A 64 -7.89 -31.08 7.98
N LYS A 65 -7.50 -31.27 6.73
CA LYS A 65 -6.24 -30.73 6.20
C LYS A 65 -6.35 -29.20 6.13
N ILE A 66 -5.82 -28.53 7.14
CA ILE A 66 -5.72 -27.07 7.17
C ILE A 66 -4.62 -26.65 6.20
N ILE A 67 -5.02 -26.17 5.02
CA ILE A 67 -4.09 -25.60 4.04
C ILE A 67 -3.63 -24.24 4.56
N ARG A 68 -2.32 -24.09 4.78
CA ARG A 68 -1.68 -22.81 5.13
C ARG A 68 -0.92 -22.28 3.92
N PHE A 69 -1.13 -21.01 3.61
CA PHE A 69 -0.41 -20.29 2.57
C PHE A 69 0.03 -18.93 3.09
N GLY A 70 1.08 -18.36 2.50
CA GLY A 70 1.58 -17.05 2.89
C GLY A 70 0.71 -15.90 2.36
N ASN A 71 0.62 -14.84 3.17
CA ASN A 71 -0.11 -13.62 2.84
C ASN A 71 0.65 -12.84 1.77
N SER A 72 0.25 -13.03 0.51
CA SER A 72 0.84 -12.37 -0.65
C SER A 72 -0.11 -11.33 -1.22
N GLU A 73 0.43 -10.31 -1.88
CA GLU A 73 -0.38 -9.35 -2.63
C GLU A 73 -1.14 -10.06 -3.75
N CYS A 74 -2.37 -9.60 -4.00
CA CYS A 74 -3.24 -10.09 -5.06
C CYS A 74 -4.12 -8.93 -5.57
N SER A 75 -4.77 -9.13 -6.70
CA SER A 75 -5.71 -8.17 -7.27
C SER A 75 -7.02 -8.83 -7.69
N GLY A 76 -8.11 -8.07 -7.57
CA GLY A 76 -9.41 -8.42 -8.13
C GLY A 76 -9.49 -8.14 -9.64
N PRO A 77 -10.51 -8.69 -10.33
CA PRO A 77 -10.71 -8.49 -11.76
C PRO A 77 -11.07 -7.04 -12.12
N THR A 78 -11.58 -6.27 -11.15
CA THR A 78 -11.95 -4.86 -11.26
C THR A 78 -10.82 -3.89 -10.84
N GLY A 79 -9.62 -4.41 -10.58
CA GLY A 79 -8.41 -3.61 -10.30
C GLY A 79 -8.20 -3.24 -8.83
N GLU A 80 -9.03 -3.74 -7.91
CA GLU A 80 -8.79 -3.60 -6.48
C GLU A 80 -7.59 -4.45 -6.05
N PHE A 81 -6.74 -3.88 -5.22
CA PHE A 81 -5.66 -4.65 -4.59
C PHE A 81 -6.13 -5.23 -3.26
N GLY A 82 -5.50 -6.32 -2.87
CA GLY A 82 -5.74 -6.96 -1.59
C GLY A 82 -4.56 -7.80 -1.17
N THR A 83 -4.79 -8.55 -0.10
CA THR A 83 -3.84 -9.55 0.38
C THR A 83 -4.54 -10.90 0.43
N CYS A 84 -3.81 -11.96 0.08
CA CYS A 84 -4.32 -13.31 0.05
C CYS A 84 -4.54 -13.83 1.46
N TYR A 85 -5.79 -14.16 1.79
CA TYR A 85 -6.21 -14.71 3.09
C TYR A 85 -7.19 -15.86 2.91
N SER A 86 -7.42 -16.66 3.95
CA SER A 86 -8.58 -17.55 3.94
C SER A 86 -9.88 -16.74 3.95
N SER A 87 -10.96 -17.34 3.43
CA SER A 87 -12.30 -16.70 3.45
C SER A 87 -12.72 -16.32 4.88
N LYS A 88 -12.36 -17.13 5.87
CA LYS A 88 -12.64 -16.88 7.29
C LYS A 88 -11.87 -15.68 7.83
N GLU A 89 -10.56 -15.61 7.60
CA GLU A 89 -9.72 -14.48 8.05
C GLU A 89 -10.16 -13.18 7.38
N CYS A 90 -10.46 -13.22 6.08
CA CYS A 90 -10.94 -12.05 5.35
C CYS A 90 -12.22 -11.47 5.99
N LYS A 91 -13.18 -12.33 6.34
CA LYS A 91 -14.40 -11.93 7.06
C LYS A 91 -14.10 -11.41 8.47
N GLN A 92 -13.19 -12.05 9.21
CA GLN A 92 -12.80 -11.62 10.56
C GLN A 92 -12.16 -10.24 10.59
N MET A 93 -11.39 -9.89 9.55
CA MET A 93 -10.82 -8.55 9.38
C MET A 93 -11.79 -7.54 8.77
N ARG A 94 -13.06 -7.91 8.58
CA ARG A 94 -14.09 -7.10 7.90
C ARG A 94 -13.67 -6.67 6.48
N GLY A 95 -12.84 -7.47 5.82
CA GLY A 95 -12.46 -7.25 4.43
C GLY A 95 -13.47 -7.84 3.46
N THR A 96 -13.41 -7.37 2.22
CA THR A 96 -14.26 -7.83 1.12
C THR A 96 -13.45 -8.74 0.19
N PRO A 97 -13.93 -9.95 -0.13
CA PRO A 97 -13.33 -10.78 -1.17
C PRO A 97 -13.50 -10.08 -2.53
N VAL A 98 -12.38 -9.68 -3.14
CA VAL A 98 -12.35 -9.06 -4.48
C VAL A 98 -11.82 -10.00 -5.55
N GLY A 99 -11.34 -11.19 -5.17
CA GLY A 99 -10.85 -12.19 -6.11
C GLY A 99 -10.45 -13.49 -5.41
N SER A 100 -9.79 -14.38 -6.15
CA SER A 100 -9.24 -15.64 -5.64
C SER A 100 -7.72 -15.63 -5.67
N CYS A 101 -7.08 -16.35 -4.76
CA CYS A 101 -5.63 -16.48 -4.68
C CYS A 101 -5.23 -17.87 -4.17
N ALA A 102 -3.93 -18.16 -4.06
CA ALA A 102 -3.40 -19.45 -3.62
C ALA A 102 -4.05 -20.64 -4.34
N LEU A 103 -4.11 -20.62 -5.68
CA LEU A 103 -4.74 -21.66 -6.52
C LEU A 103 -6.21 -21.97 -6.16
N GLY A 104 -6.94 -20.99 -5.63
CA GLY A 104 -8.34 -21.13 -5.24
C GLY A 104 -8.55 -21.53 -3.78
N PHE A 105 -7.48 -21.78 -3.01
CA PHE A 105 -7.59 -22.04 -1.57
C PHE A 105 -7.79 -20.77 -0.73
N GLY A 106 -7.48 -19.60 -1.29
CA GLY A 106 -7.63 -18.31 -0.64
C GLY A 106 -8.49 -17.32 -1.42
N VAL A 107 -8.91 -16.27 -0.74
CA VAL A 107 -9.55 -15.09 -1.35
C VAL A 107 -8.59 -13.92 -1.35
N CYS A 108 -8.64 -13.14 -2.42
CA CYS A 108 -8.00 -11.84 -2.43
C CYS A 108 -8.83 -10.88 -1.59
N CYS A 109 -8.36 -10.56 -0.40
CA CYS A 109 -9.10 -9.77 0.56
C CYS A 109 -8.72 -8.29 0.44
N SER A 110 -9.66 -7.46 0.00
CA SER A 110 -9.53 -6.01 0.04
C SER A 110 -10.06 -5.51 1.38
N ALA A 111 -9.17 -5.05 2.24
CA ALA A 111 -9.52 -4.59 3.58
C ALA A 111 -9.67 -3.07 3.58
N VAL A 112 -10.92 -2.59 3.47
CA VAL A 112 -11.27 -1.17 3.42
C VAL A 112 -11.80 -0.72 4.77
N PHE A 113 -11.21 0.32 5.34
CA PHE A 113 -11.52 0.81 6.67
C PHE A 113 -11.91 2.29 6.63
N GLY A 114 -13.00 2.61 7.32
CA GLY A 114 -13.48 3.96 7.55
C GLY A 114 -13.01 4.56 8.88
N CYS A 115 -13.72 5.60 9.34
CA CYS A 115 -13.46 6.24 10.63
C CYS A 115 -13.60 5.26 11.80
N GLY A 116 -12.65 5.29 12.73
CA GLY A 116 -12.56 4.36 13.85
C GLY A 116 -12.00 2.98 13.49
N GLY A 117 -11.69 2.73 12.20
CA GLY A 117 -11.19 1.45 11.73
C GLY A 117 -9.79 1.14 12.23
N GLU A 118 -9.48 -0.16 12.30
CA GLU A 118 -8.16 -0.65 12.68
C GLU A 118 -7.68 -1.72 11.69
N SER A 119 -6.44 -1.62 11.24
CA SER A 119 -5.89 -2.53 10.24
C SER A 119 -4.51 -3.08 10.62
N SER A 120 -4.43 -4.40 10.77
CA SER A 120 -3.16 -5.15 10.79
C SER A 120 -2.76 -5.62 9.38
N ALA A 121 -3.70 -5.70 8.43
CA ALA A 121 -3.46 -6.19 7.09
C ALA A 121 -2.50 -5.29 6.28
N ASN A 122 -1.72 -5.90 5.40
CA ASN A 122 -1.00 -5.20 4.32
C ASN A 122 -1.96 -4.97 3.14
N ASN A 123 -1.69 -3.97 2.30
CA ASN A 123 -2.55 -3.58 1.18
C ASN A 123 -3.99 -3.25 1.59
N SER A 124 -4.16 -2.60 2.74
CA SER A 124 -5.45 -2.10 3.21
C SER A 124 -5.73 -0.68 2.71
N TYR A 125 -6.97 -0.23 2.85
CA TYR A 125 -7.40 1.09 2.41
C TYR A 125 -7.97 1.88 3.58
N PHE A 126 -7.61 3.16 3.66
CA PHE A 126 -8.28 4.15 4.50
C PHE A 126 -9.16 5.04 3.63
N THR A 127 -10.46 5.03 3.92
CA THR A 127 -11.47 5.87 3.26
C THR A 127 -12.28 6.62 4.32
N GLY A 128 -13.11 7.56 3.89
CA GLY A 128 -14.10 8.12 4.79
C GLY A 128 -15.10 9.04 4.08
N PRO A 129 -16.02 9.60 4.86
CA PRO A 129 -17.16 10.33 4.33
C PRO A 129 -16.75 11.70 3.78
N SER A 130 -17.56 12.25 2.88
CA SER A 130 -17.37 13.61 2.36
C SER A 130 -17.63 14.69 3.41
N THR A 131 -18.51 14.41 4.36
CA THR A 131 -18.85 15.26 5.50
C THR A 131 -18.36 14.63 6.81
N LEU A 132 -17.71 15.42 7.67
CA LEU A 132 -17.17 14.97 8.96
C LEU A 132 -18.11 15.24 10.14
N GLY A 133 -19.36 15.64 9.87
CA GLY A 133 -20.37 16.01 10.87
C GLY A 133 -20.69 17.52 10.88
N THR A 134 -21.76 17.87 11.59
CA THR A 134 -22.25 19.26 11.73
C THR A 134 -21.30 20.04 12.64
N GLY A 135 -20.52 20.95 12.06
CA GLY A 135 -19.47 21.71 12.77
C GLY A 135 -18.04 21.23 12.49
N GLY A 136 -17.86 20.17 11.70
CA GLY A 136 -16.57 19.53 11.48
C GLY A 136 -16.38 18.29 12.35
N GLY A 137 -15.21 17.69 12.26
CA GLY A 137 -14.91 16.46 12.99
C GLY A 137 -13.54 15.87 12.65
N SER A 138 -13.28 14.69 13.21
CA SER A 138 -12.06 13.93 12.97
C SER A 138 -12.41 12.47 12.64
N CYS A 139 -11.85 12.00 11.53
CA CYS A 139 -11.89 10.62 11.09
C CYS A 139 -10.49 10.02 11.23
N ARG A 140 -10.35 9.01 12.10
CA ARG A 140 -9.06 8.37 12.38
C ARG A 140 -9.10 6.90 12.03
N MET A 141 -7.99 6.38 11.55
CA MET A 141 -7.75 4.96 11.38
C MET A 141 -6.45 4.57 12.06
N ARG A 142 -6.47 3.45 12.78
CA ARG A 142 -5.31 2.89 13.45
C ARG A 142 -4.68 1.78 12.61
N LEU A 143 -3.41 1.94 12.26
CA LEU A 143 -2.59 0.88 11.75
C LEU A 143 -1.99 0.16 12.94
N ARG A 144 -2.40 -1.10 13.14
CA ARG A 144 -1.84 -1.92 14.22
C ARG A 144 -0.36 -2.15 13.94
N GLY A 145 0.46 -1.84 14.95
CA GLY A 145 1.89 -1.97 14.90
C GLY A 145 2.31 -3.43 14.80
N ASP A 146 3.42 -3.65 14.11
CA ASP A 146 4.03 -4.95 13.91
C ASP A 146 5.53 -4.77 14.10
N GLY A 147 6.15 -5.63 14.93
CA GLY A 147 7.57 -5.59 15.27
C GLY A 147 8.52 -5.83 14.10
N ASN A 148 8.00 -6.18 12.93
CA ASN A 148 8.78 -6.39 11.72
C ASN A 148 8.53 -5.32 10.66
N ILE A 149 7.69 -4.31 10.90
CA ILE A 149 7.38 -3.26 9.91
C ILE A 149 8.14 -1.97 10.24
N CYS A 150 9.01 -1.55 9.31
CA CYS A 150 9.87 -0.36 9.45
C CYS A 150 9.54 0.79 8.49
N GLN A 151 8.67 0.55 7.49
CA GLN A 151 8.29 1.58 6.53
C GLN A 151 6.87 1.37 6.02
N TYR A 152 6.17 2.47 5.86
CA TYR A 152 4.86 2.54 5.24
C TYR A 152 4.93 3.40 4.00
N ARG A 153 4.21 2.99 2.96
CA ARG A 153 3.91 3.81 1.79
C ARG A 153 2.42 3.95 1.66
N LEU A 154 1.95 5.19 1.73
CA LEU A 154 0.57 5.56 1.47
C LEU A 154 0.47 6.04 0.03
N ASN A 155 -0.24 5.29 -0.81
CA ASN A 155 -0.60 5.78 -2.13
C ASN A 155 -1.93 6.53 -2.04
N LEU A 156 -1.91 7.82 -2.38
CA LEU A 156 -3.05 8.71 -2.34
C LEU A 156 -3.84 8.55 -3.66
N GLU A 157 -4.55 7.43 -3.81
CA GLU A 157 -5.28 7.13 -5.06
C GLU A 157 -6.38 8.17 -5.32
N GLN A 158 -7.08 8.56 -4.27
CA GLN A 158 -7.98 9.72 -4.27
C GLN A 158 -7.65 10.53 -3.02
N PHE A 159 -7.42 11.82 -3.16
CA PHE A 159 -7.15 12.69 -2.02
C PHE A 159 -7.49 14.14 -2.35
N SER A 160 -8.64 14.58 -1.85
CA SER A 160 -9.15 15.93 -1.98
C SER A 160 -9.71 16.37 -0.63
N LEU A 161 -8.98 17.25 0.04
CA LEU A 161 -9.41 17.95 1.25
C LEU A 161 -9.56 19.45 0.94
N ALA A 162 -10.02 20.24 1.92
CA ALA A 162 -10.04 21.69 1.80
C ALA A 162 -8.64 22.21 1.38
N PRO A 163 -8.57 23.18 0.45
CA PRO A 163 -7.30 23.71 -0.01
C PRO A 163 -6.55 24.42 1.13
N PRO A 164 -5.22 24.54 1.01
CA PRO A 164 -4.44 25.38 1.90
C PRO A 164 -4.96 26.82 2.00
N ASN A 165 -4.83 27.42 3.18
CA ASN A 165 -5.29 28.76 3.48
C ASN A 165 -4.42 29.85 2.81
N THR A 166 -5.05 30.97 2.47
CA THR A 166 -4.41 32.17 1.89
C THR A 166 -4.77 33.42 2.70
N PRO A 167 -3.88 34.43 2.80
CA PRO A 167 -2.53 34.49 2.25
C PRO A 167 -1.53 33.72 3.13
N GLY A 168 -0.69 32.86 2.52
CA GLY A 168 0.33 32.10 3.25
C GLY A 168 0.80 30.83 2.52
N PRO A 169 2.01 30.32 2.81
CA PRO A 169 2.53 29.13 2.14
C PRO A 169 1.92 27.86 2.73
N GLY A 170 1.01 27.21 1.99
CA GLY A 170 0.67 25.79 2.17
C GLY A 170 0.08 25.40 3.53
N GLN A 171 -0.49 26.35 4.28
CA GLN A 171 -1.04 26.10 5.61
C GLN A 171 -2.41 25.40 5.56
N CYS A 172 -2.59 24.36 6.36
CA CYS A 172 -3.78 23.53 6.39
C CYS A 172 -4.61 23.81 7.66
N TRP A 173 -5.39 24.89 7.72
CA TRP A 173 -6.23 25.20 8.89
C TRP A 173 -7.61 24.59 8.80
N ASN A 174 -8.20 24.53 7.60
CA ASN A 174 -9.57 24.07 7.41
C ASN A 174 -9.69 22.56 7.50
N ASP A 175 -8.82 21.85 6.77
CA ASP A 175 -8.71 20.40 6.77
C ASP A 175 -7.25 20.00 6.90
N GLN A 176 -7.00 18.87 7.58
CA GLN A 176 -5.68 18.35 7.86
C GLN A 176 -5.69 16.83 7.72
N PHE A 177 -4.69 16.29 7.03
CA PHE A 177 -4.27 14.91 7.19
C PHE A 177 -2.95 14.85 7.94
N VAL A 178 -2.92 14.04 9.00
CA VAL A 178 -1.77 13.89 9.90
C VAL A 178 -1.48 12.42 10.10
N VAL A 179 -0.19 12.09 10.12
CA VAL A 179 0.33 10.76 10.50
C VAL A 179 1.00 10.90 11.85
N SER A 180 0.60 10.10 12.84
CA SER A 180 1.26 10.03 14.15
C SER A 180 1.77 8.62 14.44
N GLY A 181 2.80 8.53 15.30
CA GLY A 181 3.50 7.27 15.59
C GLY A 181 4.63 6.92 14.60
N ALA A 182 4.84 7.75 13.58
CA ALA A 182 5.99 7.67 12.69
C ALA A 182 7.25 8.27 13.34
N THR A 183 8.41 7.78 12.89
CA THR A 183 9.74 8.31 13.25
C THR A 183 10.21 9.38 12.27
N THR A 184 9.78 9.28 11.02
CA THR A 184 9.88 10.36 10.04
C THR A 184 8.94 11.48 10.44
N SER A 185 9.42 12.73 10.42
CA SER A 185 8.56 13.90 10.55
C SER A 185 7.71 14.05 9.28
N VAL A 186 6.42 13.69 9.39
CA VAL A 186 5.47 13.79 8.29
C VAL A 186 4.76 15.15 8.40
N PRO A 187 4.82 16.01 7.36
CA PRO A 187 4.11 17.29 7.39
C PRO A 187 2.60 17.07 7.31
N THR A 188 1.84 17.99 7.91
CA THR A 188 0.39 18.04 7.71
C THR A 188 0.07 18.32 6.25
N ILE A 189 -0.78 17.50 5.63
CA ILE A 189 -1.18 17.68 4.23
C ILE A 189 -2.67 18.01 4.08
N CYS A 190 -3.02 18.81 3.08
CA CYS A 190 -4.37 19.16 2.69
C CYS A 190 -4.44 19.51 1.19
N GLY A 191 -5.62 19.92 0.71
CA GLY A 191 -5.87 20.14 -0.70
C GLY A 191 -5.86 18.87 -1.53
N LYS A 192 -5.47 19.01 -2.81
CA LYS A 192 -5.55 17.97 -3.83
C LYS A 192 -4.20 17.27 -4.06
N ASN A 193 -4.09 16.02 -3.62
CA ASN A 193 -2.87 15.20 -3.68
C ASN A 193 -3.08 13.81 -4.31
N ASP A 194 -4.16 13.60 -5.08
CA ASP A 194 -4.37 12.38 -5.83
C ASP A 194 -3.19 12.05 -6.76
N GLY A 195 -2.90 10.76 -6.90
CA GLY A 195 -1.81 10.22 -7.71
C GLY A 195 -0.41 10.32 -7.07
N GLN A 196 -0.27 10.97 -5.92
CA GLN A 196 0.99 11.02 -5.16
C GLN A 196 1.09 9.88 -4.15
N HIS A 197 2.27 9.74 -3.54
CA HIS A 197 2.47 8.87 -2.38
C HIS A 197 3.20 9.59 -1.25
N LEU A 198 3.00 9.08 -0.04
CA LEU A 198 3.66 9.53 1.17
C LEU A 198 4.35 8.34 1.82
N ILE A 199 5.63 8.47 2.12
CA ILE A 199 6.44 7.44 2.77
C ILE A 199 6.86 7.93 4.15
N PHE A 200 6.81 7.04 5.13
CA PHE A 200 7.33 7.30 6.46
C PHE A 200 7.83 6.02 7.11
N ASN A 201 8.77 6.18 8.04
CA ASN A 201 9.40 5.09 8.75
C ASN A 201 8.85 4.94 10.17
N THR A 202 8.99 3.73 10.71
CA THR A 202 8.78 3.36 12.11
C THR A 202 10.02 2.64 12.62
N ASN A 203 10.18 2.52 13.94
CA ASN A 203 11.33 1.83 14.55
C ASN A 203 11.22 0.30 14.55
N GLY A 204 10.16 -0.29 13.98
CA GLY A 204 9.92 -1.73 14.07
C GLY A 204 9.63 -2.22 15.49
N ASN A 205 9.19 -1.36 16.40
CA ASN A 205 8.94 -1.73 17.80
C ASN A 205 7.50 -2.21 18.07
N GLY A 206 6.68 -2.38 17.02
CA GLY A 206 5.28 -2.76 17.18
C GLY A 206 4.34 -1.64 17.65
N ASN A 207 4.80 -0.38 17.65
CA ASN A 207 3.94 0.76 17.97
C ASN A 207 2.89 1.01 16.89
N ASP A 208 1.68 1.35 17.31
CA ASP A 208 0.60 1.72 16.41
C ASP A 208 0.89 3.05 15.70
N VAL A 209 0.47 3.15 14.44
CA VAL A 209 0.47 4.38 13.66
C VAL A 209 -0.98 4.83 13.47
N ILE A 210 -1.25 6.13 13.61
CA ILE A 210 -2.60 6.68 13.43
C ILE A 210 -2.62 7.61 12.22
N LEU A 211 -3.52 7.32 11.29
CA LEU A 211 -3.85 8.21 10.18
C LEU A 211 -5.09 9.02 10.59
N SER A 212 -5.01 10.34 10.51
CA SER A 212 -6.09 11.23 10.94
C SER A 212 -6.43 12.22 9.85
N VAL A 213 -7.69 12.28 9.44
CA VAL A 213 -8.28 13.39 8.69
C VAL A 213 -9.14 14.20 9.66
N SER A 214 -8.83 15.47 9.87
CA SER A 214 -9.70 16.41 10.60
C SER A 214 -10.10 17.56 9.68
N GLY A 215 -11.28 18.11 9.93
CA GLY A 215 -11.79 19.21 9.12
C GLY A 215 -12.93 19.97 9.77
N THR A 216 -13.17 21.18 9.28
CA THR A 216 -14.28 22.05 9.71
C THR A 216 -15.56 21.79 8.90
N SER A 217 -16.70 22.40 9.22
CA SER A 217 -17.92 22.23 8.41
C SER A 217 -17.93 23.00 7.08
N SER A 218 -16.97 23.90 6.85
CA SER A 218 -16.96 24.81 5.70
C SER A 218 -16.63 24.13 4.36
N PHE A 219 -16.09 22.92 4.40
CA PHE A 219 -15.80 22.12 3.21
C PHE A 219 -16.58 20.80 3.29
N ALA A 220 -17.50 20.55 2.36
CA ALA A 220 -18.37 19.38 2.39
C ALA A 220 -18.02 18.32 1.32
N GLN A 221 -17.01 18.58 0.49
CA GLN A 221 -16.63 17.72 -0.64
C GLN A 221 -15.27 17.05 -0.42
N ARG A 222 -15.07 16.47 0.76
CA ARG A 222 -13.89 15.65 1.03
C ARG A 222 -13.99 14.33 0.28
N GLN A 223 -12.87 13.84 -0.19
CA GLN A 223 -12.79 12.49 -0.70
C GLN A 223 -11.37 11.99 -0.51
N TRP A 224 -11.23 10.85 0.17
CA TRP A 224 -9.96 10.16 0.22
C TRP A 224 -10.13 8.64 0.10
N ARG A 225 -9.19 8.06 -0.64
CA ARG A 225 -8.93 6.64 -0.74
C ARG A 225 -7.43 6.47 -0.72
N ILE A 226 -6.91 6.04 0.42
CA ILE A 226 -5.48 5.90 0.67
C ILE A 226 -5.16 4.42 0.76
N ARG A 227 -4.38 3.89 -0.19
CA ARG A 227 -3.86 2.53 -0.12
C ARG A 227 -2.62 2.50 0.77
N ILE A 228 -2.61 1.62 1.75
CA ILE A 228 -1.53 1.46 2.72
C ILE A 228 -0.73 0.21 2.38
N ILE A 229 0.56 0.41 2.11
CA ILE A 229 1.53 -0.65 1.89
C ILE A 229 2.52 -0.63 3.05
N LYS A 230 2.74 -1.81 3.65
CA LYS A 230 3.68 -2.03 4.74
C LYS A 230 4.90 -2.79 4.22
N TYR A 231 6.09 -2.34 4.59
CA TYR A 231 7.34 -3.00 4.26
C TYR A 231 8.02 -3.51 5.52
N SER A 232 8.48 -4.75 5.45
CA SER A 232 9.26 -5.33 6.51
C SER A 232 10.63 -4.66 6.64
N CYS A 233 11.23 -4.73 7.82
CA CYS A 233 12.54 -4.13 8.09
C CYS A 233 13.66 -4.72 7.20
N ASN A 234 13.52 -5.97 6.77
CA ASN A 234 14.48 -6.66 5.90
C ASN A 234 14.16 -6.53 4.40
N CYS A 235 13.25 -5.64 4.03
CA CYS A 235 12.87 -5.43 2.64
C CYS A 235 14.02 -4.76 1.85
N PRO A 236 14.52 -5.34 0.73
CA PRO A 236 15.69 -4.81 0.03
C PRO A 236 15.40 -3.55 -0.81
N TYR A 237 14.14 -3.17 -0.95
CA TYR A 237 13.69 -2.03 -1.76
C TYR A 237 12.98 -0.95 -0.93
N LEU A 238 13.36 -0.83 0.34
CA LEU A 238 12.94 0.30 1.18
C LEU A 238 13.42 1.62 0.58
N ALA A 239 12.56 2.64 0.65
CA ALA A 239 13.01 4.00 0.40
C ALA A 239 14.04 4.43 1.46
N PRO A 240 15.01 5.29 1.12
CA PRO A 240 15.95 5.84 2.10
C PRO A 240 15.21 6.51 3.27
N HIS A 241 15.78 6.40 4.47
CA HIS A 241 15.20 6.99 5.67
C HIS A 241 15.05 8.51 5.53
N GLY A 242 13.88 9.02 5.93
CA GLY A 242 13.57 10.45 5.89
C GLY A 242 12.97 10.97 4.58
N CYS A 243 12.91 10.15 3.52
CA CYS A 243 12.28 10.53 2.27
C CYS A 243 10.74 10.40 2.35
N LEU A 244 10.02 11.52 2.18
CA LEU A 244 8.55 11.52 2.12
C LEU A 244 8.00 11.07 0.76
N GLN A 245 8.78 11.23 -0.31
CA GLN A 245 8.47 10.76 -1.65
C GLN A 245 9.70 10.03 -2.21
N TYR A 246 9.52 8.79 -2.67
CA TYR A 246 10.55 8.03 -3.38
C TYR A 246 10.04 7.64 -4.77
N LEU A 247 10.67 8.20 -5.81
CA LEU A 247 10.30 7.99 -7.21
C LEU A 247 11.45 7.26 -7.89
N THR A 248 11.18 6.08 -8.44
CA THR A 248 12.18 5.23 -9.13
C THR A 248 12.06 5.29 -10.65
N ALA A 249 11.04 5.98 -11.18
CA ALA A 249 10.85 6.16 -12.61
C ALA A 249 11.92 7.09 -13.19
N THR A 250 12.39 6.80 -14.40
CA THR A 250 13.39 7.62 -15.11
C THR A 250 12.84 8.98 -15.56
N THR A 251 11.51 9.09 -15.68
CA THR A 251 10.81 10.34 -15.99
C THR A 251 9.52 10.43 -15.18
N GLY A 252 9.17 11.61 -14.70
CA GLY A 252 7.94 11.85 -13.95
C GLY A 252 7.77 13.31 -13.58
N GLN A 253 6.69 13.62 -12.85
CA GLN A 253 6.47 14.92 -12.25
C GLN A 253 6.59 14.82 -10.73
N ILE A 254 7.32 15.75 -10.13
CA ILE A 254 7.40 15.92 -8.69
C ILE A 254 6.50 17.08 -8.32
N LYS A 255 5.59 16.87 -7.37
CA LYS A 255 4.69 17.89 -6.87
C LYS A 255 4.89 17.99 -5.36
N SER A 256 4.94 19.22 -4.85
CA SER A 256 4.89 19.43 -3.42
C SER A 256 3.52 19.05 -2.89
N PHE A 257 3.45 18.57 -1.65
CA PHE A 257 2.20 18.56 -0.93
C PHE A 257 1.68 20.00 -0.76
N ASN A 258 0.37 20.14 -0.54
CA ASN A 258 -0.28 21.42 -0.23
C ASN A 258 -0.09 22.49 -1.31
N PHE A 259 0.04 22.07 -2.57
CA PHE A 259 0.18 23.00 -3.69
C PHE A 259 -1.14 23.73 -4.00
N LEU A 260 -1.08 25.07 -4.06
CA LEU A 260 -2.17 25.92 -4.55
C LEU A 260 -1.95 26.28 -6.03
N PRO A 261 -2.88 25.93 -6.95
CA PRO A 261 -2.70 26.19 -8.38
C PRO A 261 -2.60 27.68 -8.77
N ASN A 262 -3.18 28.57 -7.95
CA ASN A 262 -3.37 29.99 -8.30
C ASN A 262 -2.64 30.96 -7.36
N SER A 263 -1.70 30.50 -6.53
CA SER A 263 -0.82 31.40 -5.80
C SER A 263 0.26 31.91 -6.75
N GLU A 264 0.01 33.06 -7.39
CA GLU A 264 1.04 33.82 -8.08
C GLU A 264 2.22 34.06 -7.13
N GLY A 265 3.42 33.67 -7.56
CA GLY A 265 4.68 34.18 -7.04
C GLY A 265 5.05 33.85 -5.60
N ASN A 266 5.72 32.71 -5.39
CA ASN A 266 6.95 32.78 -4.59
C ASN A 266 8.00 31.86 -5.20
N LYS A 267 8.95 32.49 -5.90
CA LYS A 267 10.19 31.87 -6.36
C LYS A 267 10.96 31.48 -5.10
N ILE A 268 11.30 30.20 -4.97
CA ILE A 268 12.20 29.73 -3.93
C ILE A 268 13.60 30.17 -4.37
N ALA A 269 14.23 31.08 -3.60
CA ALA A 269 15.65 31.38 -3.68
C ALA A 269 16.44 30.31 -2.91
#